data_AF-A0AA41T2G2-F1
#
_entry.id   AF-A0AA41T2G2-F1
#
_cell.length_a   1.000
_cell.length_b   1.000
_cell.length_c   1.000
_cell.angle_alpha   90.00
_cell.angle_beta   90.00
_cell.angle_gamma   90.00
#
_symmetry.space_group_name_H-M   'P 1'
#
loop_
_entity.id
_entity.type
_entity.pdbx_description
1 polymer ?
#
loop_
_entity_poly.entity_id
_entity_poly.type
_entity_poly.pdbx_seq_one_letter_code
_entity_poly.pdbx_strand_id
1 'polypeptide(L)'
;MFQRCLEDHKYKQALGIALETRRLDVCEKAIPESNDVPGMLAYSLKLCLSLMQNKQFQNKVLRVLVKIYMKLEKPDFINVCQCLIFLDDPQAVSDILEKLVKKDNFLMAYQICFDLYESASQQFLSSVIQNLQTVGNPIASVPGSTNTGTVAGSEIDSDSMETEEKTDSALSGRTPDASPEPKDKTLKMIKILSGEMAIELHL
;
A
#
# COMPACT_ATOMS: atom_id res chain seq x y z
N MET A 1 9.81 -0.61 37.55
CA MET A 1 9.47 -1.89 36.88
C MET A 1 10.04 -1.94 35.48
N PHE A 2 9.59 -1.10 34.53
CA PHE A 2 10.11 -1.10 33.16
C PHE A 2 11.63 -0.96 33.06
N GLN A 3 12.23 0.01 33.77
CA GLN A 3 13.68 0.21 33.76
C GLN A 3 14.45 -1.04 34.20
N ARG A 4 14.01 -1.71 35.27
CA ARG A 4 14.60 -2.98 35.72
C ARG A 4 14.45 -4.10 34.69
N CYS A 5 13.31 -4.18 34.00
CA CYS A 5 13.12 -5.18 32.94
C CYS A 5 14.02 -4.92 31.74
N LEU A 6 14.28 -3.65 31.41
CA LEU A 6 15.20 -3.26 30.34
C LEU A 6 16.65 -3.55 30.74
N GLU A 7 17.03 -3.23 31.98
CA GLU A 7 18.35 -3.53 32.56
C GLU A 7 18.62 -5.05 32.63
N ASP A 8 17.60 -5.85 32.98
CA ASP A 8 17.67 -7.32 33.00
C ASP A 8 17.60 -7.96 31.60
N HIS A 9 17.55 -7.16 30.51
CA HIS A 9 17.34 -7.63 29.14
C HIS A 9 16.06 -8.46 28.91
N LYS A 10 15.04 -8.29 29.77
CA LYS A 10 13.73 -8.96 29.68
C LYS A 10 12.77 -8.18 28.79
N TYR A 11 13.15 -7.93 27.54
CA TYR A 11 12.41 -7.08 26.60
C TYR A 11 10.99 -7.60 26.28
N LYS A 12 10.79 -8.92 26.15
CA LYS A 12 9.45 -9.51 25.90
C LYS A 12 8.47 -9.21 27.02
N GLN A 13 8.95 -9.24 28.27
CA GLN A 13 8.13 -8.95 29.44
C GLN A 13 7.90 -7.45 29.59
N ALA A 14 8.92 -6.63 29.34
CA ALA A 14 8.76 -5.18 29.28
C ALA A 14 7.70 -4.76 28.26
N LEU A 15 7.71 -5.37 27.07
CA LEU A 15 6.72 -5.16 26.03
C LEU A 15 5.32 -5.61 26.48
N GLY A 16 5.18 -6.82 27.05
CA GLY A 16 3.89 -7.30 27.54
C GLY A 16 3.24 -6.34 28.54
N ILE A 17 4.01 -5.92 29.56
CA ILE A 17 3.55 -4.95 30.56
C ILE A 17 3.25 -3.59 29.90
N ALA A 18 4.03 -3.17 28.90
CA ALA A 18 3.81 -1.91 28.20
C ALA A 18 2.49 -1.91 27.42
N LEU A 19 2.16 -3.04 26.79
CA LEU A 19 0.91 -3.21 26.06
C LEU A 19 -0.30 -3.26 27.00
N GLU A 20 -0.19 -3.95 28.14
CA GLU A 20 -1.24 -3.99 29.17
C GLU A 20 -1.50 -2.61 29.79
N THR A 21 -0.44 -1.87 30.09
CA THR A 21 -0.51 -0.52 30.69
C THR A 21 -0.74 0.59 29.67
N ARG A 22 -0.86 0.25 28.38
CA ARG A 22 -1.05 1.18 27.26
C ARG A 22 0.03 2.26 27.12
N ARG A 23 1.26 1.91 27.47
CA ARG A 23 2.46 2.76 27.43
C ARG A 23 3.22 2.62 26.10
N LEU A 24 2.88 3.46 25.13
CA LEU A 24 3.52 3.44 23.79
C LEU A 24 4.99 3.88 23.83
N ASP A 25 5.35 4.77 24.76
CA ASP A 25 6.71 5.25 25.00
C ASP A 25 7.69 4.11 25.29
N VAL A 26 7.22 3.09 26.02
CA VAL A 26 8.04 1.91 26.35
C VAL A 26 8.17 0.99 25.14
N CYS A 27 7.13 0.87 24.32
CA CYS A 27 7.19 0.06 23.09
C CYS A 27 8.22 0.65 22.11
N GLU A 28 8.23 1.98 21.95
CA GLU A 28 9.19 2.69 21.09
C GLU A 28 10.65 2.53 21.52
N LYS A 29 10.91 2.32 22.82
CA LYS A 29 12.26 2.13 23.37
C LYS A 29 12.68 0.66 23.44
N ALA A 30 11.81 -0.20 23.96
CA ALA A 30 12.14 -1.59 24.25
C ALA A 30 12.43 -2.42 22.99
N ILE A 31 11.80 -2.10 21.86
CA ILE A 31 12.00 -2.81 20.60
C ILE A 31 13.40 -2.54 20.02
N PRO A 32 13.83 -1.29 19.76
CA PRO A 32 15.16 -1.02 19.20
C PRO A 32 16.30 -1.27 20.19
N GLU A 33 16.06 -1.22 21.51
CA GLU A 33 17.07 -1.57 22.52
C GLU A 33 17.29 -3.08 22.67
N SER A 34 16.43 -3.91 22.06
CA SER A 34 16.56 -5.36 22.16
C SER A 34 17.68 -5.92 21.29
N ASN A 35 18.31 -7.00 21.75
CA ASN A 35 19.35 -7.70 21.00
C ASN A 35 18.84 -8.37 19.71
N ASP A 36 17.52 -8.60 19.61
CA ASP A 36 16.85 -9.22 18.48
C ASP A 36 15.66 -8.36 18.05
N VAL A 37 15.96 -7.27 17.35
CA VAL A 37 14.95 -6.31 16.86
C VAL A 37 13.95 -6.97 15.90
N PRO A 38 14.35 -7.79 14.90
CA PRO A 38 13.40 -8.45 14.01
C PRO A 38 12.45 -9.40 14.75
N GLY A 39 12.98 -10.22 15.68
CA GLY A 39 12.15 -11.13 16.48
C GLY A 39 11.22 -10.39 17.44
N MET A 40 11.67 -9.29 18.04
CA MET A 40 10.83 -8.44 18.90
C MET A 40 9.73 -7.72 18.12
N LEU A 41 10.00 -7.27 16.90
CA LEU A 41 8.99 -6.68 16.01
C LEU A 41 7.92 -7.70 15.61
N ALA A 42 8.33 -8.89 15.15
CA ALA A 42 7.41 -9.97 14.81
C ALA A 42 6.56 -10.41 16.03
N TYR A 43 7.18 -10.52 17.20
CA TYR A 43 6.48 -10.81 18.45
C TYR A 43 5.48 -9.71 18.82
N SER A 44 5.88 -8.44 18.71
CA SER A 44 5.00 -7.29 18.97
C SER A 44 3.79 -7.27 18.05
N LEU A 45 4.00 -7.52 16.75
CA LEU A 45 2.93 -7.59 15.77
C LEU A 45 1.95 -8.73 16.10
N LYS A 46 2.47 -9.93 16.40
CA LYS A 46 1.64 -11.07 16.81
C LYS A 46 0.78 -10.75 18.03
N LEU A 47 1.37 -10.14 19.07
CA LEU A 47 0.62 -9.73 20.27
C LEU A 47 -0.44 -8.67 19.94
N CYS A 48 -0.11 -7.70 19.08
CA CYS A 48 -1.02 -6.65 18.65
C CYS A 48 -2.24 -7.23 17.92
N LEU A 49 -2.04 -8.23 17.05
CA LEU A 49 -3.12 -8.87 16.31
C LEU A 49 -3.93 -9.86 17.17
N SER A 50 -3.31 -10.52 18.15
CA SER A 50 -3.95 -11.60 18.92
C SER A 50 -4.63 -11.15 20.21
N LEU A 51 -4.07 -10.15 20.91
CA LEU A 51 -4.47 -9.81 22.29
C LEU A 51 -5.20 -8.47 22.42
N MET A 52 -5.06 -7.57 21.45
CA MET A 52 -5.64 -6.22 21.59
C MET A 52 -7.08 -6.17 21.13
N GLN A 53 -8.00 -6.06 22.09
CA GLN A 53 -9.43 -5.88 21.80
C GLN A 53 -9.78 -4.42 21.43
N ASN A 54 -9.01 -3.45 21.92
CA ASN A 54 -9.28 -2.03 21.64
C ASN A 54 -8.63 -1.61 20.31
N LYS A 55 -9.44 -1.45 19.26
CA LYS A 55 -8.98 -1.03 17.93
C LYS A 55 -8.23 0.30 17.91
N GLN A 56 -8.66 1.29 18.70
CA GLN A 56 -7.99 2.60 18.75
C GLN A 56 -6.57 2.48 19.30
N PHE A 57 -6.38 1.66 20.33
CA PHE A 57 -5.04 1.40 20.88
C PHE A 57 -4.20 0.50 19.96
N GLN A 58 -4.81 -0.54 19.40
CA GLN A 58 -4.19 -1.42 18.40
C GLN A 58 -3.61 -0.62 17.24
N ASN A 59 -4.39 0.32 16.67
CA ASN A 59 -3.93 1.19 15.58
C ASN A 59 -2.77 2.09 16.00
N LYS A 60 -2.76 2.59 17.24
CA LYS A 60 -1.61 3.37 17.75
C LYS A 60 -0.35 2.53 17.83
N VAL A 61 -0.46 1.29 18.30
CA VAL A 61 0.68 0.35 18.37
C VAL A 61 1.17 -0.01 16.98
N LEU A 62 0.29 -0.39 16.04
CA LEU A 62 0.67 -0.69 14.66
C LEU A 62 1.38 0.50 14.00
N ARG A 63 0.91 1.73 14.20
CA ARG A 63 1.59 2.94 13.71
C ARG A 63 3.00 3.10 14.30
N VAL A 64 3.20 2.74 15.57
CA VAL A 64 4.53 2.72 16.19
C VAL A 64 5.41 1.65 15.53
N LEU A 65 4.90 0.44 15.33
CA LEU A 65 5.64 -0.63 14.67
C LEU A 65 6.07 -0.24 13.26
N VAL A 66 5.17 0.33 12.45
CA VAL A 66 5.48 0.85 11.10
C VAL A 66 6.63 1.85 11.14
N LYS A 67 6.61 2.80 12.10
CA LYS A 67 7.69 3.77 12.26
C LYS A 67 9.03 3.12 12.60
N ILE A 68 9.04 2.06 13.40
CA ILE A 68 10.26 1.35 13.78
C ILE A 68 10.79 0.57 12.59
N TYR A 69 9.94 -0.20 11.89
CA TYR A 69 10.32 -0.93 10.68
C TYR A 69 10.95 -0.02 9.62
N MET A 70 10.42 1.19 9.43
CA MET A 70 10.93 2.18 8.47
C MET A 70 12.25 2.84 8.88
N LYS A 71 12.64 2.76 10.16
CA LYS A 71 13.90 3.29 10.70
C LYS A 71 15.04 2.27 10.66
N LEU A 72 14.76 1.01 10.36
CA LEU A 72 15.79 -0.01 10.21
C LEU A 72 16.72 0.34 9.04
N GLU A 73 17.99 -0.05 9.14
CA GLU A 73 18.98 0.13 8.07
C GLU A 73 18.50 -0.47 6.74
N LYS A 74 17.81 -1.61 6.84
CA LYS A 74 17.06 -2.23 5.75
C LYS A 74 15.58 -2.28 6.15
N PRO A 75 14.71 -1.44 5.57
CA PRO A 75 13.29 -1.46 5.87
C PRO A 75 12.66 -2.79 5.43
N ASP A 76 11.89 -3.39 6.33
CA ASP A 76 11.09 -4.58 6.04
C ASP A 76 9.72 -4.14 5.52
N PHE A 77 9.63 -3.99 4.19
CA PHE A 77 8.41 -3.48 3.56
C PHE A 77 7.24 -4.47 3.62
N ILE A 78 7.49 -5.78 3.71
CA ILE A 78 6.44 -6.80 3.78
C ILE A 78 5.68 -6.65 5.09
N ASN A 79 6.41 -6.63 6.22
CA ASN A 79 5.80 -6.46 7.54
C ASN A 79 5.15 -5.08 7.70
N VAL A 80 5.70 -4.04 7.06
CA VAL A 80 5.06 -2.72 7.05
C VAL A 80 3.74 -2.76 6.28
N CYS A 81 3.71 -3.34 5.09
CA CYS A 81 2.48 -3.45 4.30
C CYS A 81 1.43 -4.27 5.06
N GLN A 82 1.79 -5.39 5.70
CA GLN A 82 0.87 -6.09 6.60
C GLN A 82 0.30 -5.19 7.69
N CYS A 83 1.14 -4.42 8.39
CA CYS A 83 0.66 -3.47 9.40
C CYS A 83 -0.30 -2.43 8.81
N LEU A 84 -0.04 -1.95 7.59
CA LEU A 84 -0.88 -0.96 6.91
C LEU A 84 -2.22 -1.52 6.44
N ILE A 85 -2.27 -2.79 6.02
CA ILE A 85 -3.52 -3.51 5.74
C ILE A 85 -4.37 -3.58 7.00
N PHE A 86 -3.77 -3.94 8.15
CA PHE A 86 -4.50 -3.98 9.43
C PHE A 86 -4.94 -2.59 9.91
N LEU A 87 -4.18 -1.56 9.58
CA LEU A 87 -4.53 -0.16 9.86
C LEU A 87 -5.59 0.41 8.92
N ASP A 88 -5.91 -0.31 7.83
CA ASP A 88 -6.77 0.15 6.74
C ASP A 88 -6.32 1.51 6.17
N ASP A 89 -5.00 1.66 5.96
CA ASP A 89 -4.37 2.88 5.44
C ASP A 89 -3.82 2.66 4.01
N PRO A 90 -4.67 2.73 2.97
CA PRO A 90 -4.25 2.53 1.58
C PRO A 90 -3.34 3.66 1.08
N GLN A 91 -3.46 4.87 1.64
CA GLN A 91 -2.62 6.00 1.24
C GLN A 91 -1.16 5.75 1.60
N ALA A 92 -0.89 5.32 2.83
CA ALA A 92 0.47 5.02 3.27
C ALA A 92 1.15 3.93 2.42
N VAL A 93 0.39 2.93 1.94
CA VAL A 93 0.92 1.91 1.02
C VAL A 93 1.28 2.52 -0.33
N SER A 94 0.41 3.35 -0.91
CA SER A 94 0.68 4.06 -2.15
C SER A 94 1.93 4.94 -2.05
N ASP A 95 2.13 5.65 -0.94
CA ASP A 95 3.31 6.48 -0.70
C ASP A 95 4.61 5.65 -0.64
N ILE A 96 4.56 4.45 -0.05
CA ILE A 96 5.70 3.51 -0.01
C ILE A 96 6.03 3.01 -1.42
N LEU A 97 5.00 2.59 -2.17
CA LEU A 97 5.13 2.13 -3.54
C LEU A 97 5.74 3.22 -4.44
N GLU A 98 5.26 4.46 -4.32
CA GLU A 98 5.81 5.60 -5.04
C GLU A 98 7.28 5.86 -4.66
N LYS A 99 7.61 5.79 -3.36
CA LYS A 99 8.99 5.97 -2.87
C LYS A 99 9.93 4.89 -3.40
N LEU A 100 9.45 3.67 -3.59
CA LEU A 100 10.25 2.57 -4.18
C LEU A 100 10.47 2.77 -5.67
N VAL A 101 9.43 3.22 -6.41
CA VAL A 101 9.54 3.56 -7.83
C VAL A 101 10.52 4.71 -8.04
N LYS A 102 10.46 5.77 -7.21
CA LYS A 102 11.39 6.91 -7.26
C LYS A 102 12.84 6.54 -6.96
N LYS A 103 13.09 5.43 -6.26
CA LYS A 103 14.43 4.91 -5.94
C LYS A 103 14.92 3.84 -6.93
N ASP A 104 14.22 3.67 -8.05
CA ASP A 104 14.46 2.62 -9.03
C ASP A 104 14.42 1.18 -8.48
N ASN A 105 13.82 0.96 -7.30
CA ASN A 105 13.74 -0.35 -6.66
C ASN A 105 12.44 -1.08 -7.03
N PHE A 106 12.29 -1.33 -8.33
CA PHE A 106 11.05 -1.86 -8.92
C PHE A 106 10.76 -3.30 -8.49
N LEU A 107 11.79 -4.12 -8.30
CA LEU A 107 11.63 -5.51 -7.90
C LEU A 107 10.93 -5.60 -6.54
N MET A 108 11.37 -4.78 -5.57
CA MET A 108 10.73 -4.71 -4.26
C MET A 108 9.30 -4.18 -4.35
N ALA A 109 9.05 -3.16 -5.20
CA ALA A 109 7.71 -2.63 -5.41
C ALA A 109 6.75 -3.70 -5.97
N TYR A 110 7.19 -4.49 -6.96
CA TYR A 110 6.38 -5.57 -7.53
C TYR A 110 6.14 -6.70 -6.51
N GLN A 111 7.15 -7.07 -5.72
CA GLN A 111 6.99 -8.06 -4.66
C GLN A 111 5.92 -7.63 -3.64
N ILE A 112 5.94 -6.36 -3.23
CA ILE A 112 4.91 -5.80 -2.36
C ILE A 112 3.54 -5.83 -3.04
N CYS A 113 3.45 -5.49 -4.32
CA CYS A 113 2.17 -5.57 -5.04
C CYS A 113 1.60 -6.99 -5.06
N PHE A 114 2.43 -8.01 -5.27
CA PHE A 114 1.99 -9.41 -5.23
C PHE A 114 1.55 -9.83 -3.83
N ASP A 115 2.34 -9.52 -2.80
CA ASP A 115 1.99 -9.80 -1.40
C ASP A 115 0.70 -9.09 -0.99
N LEU A 116 0.51 -7.83 -1.44
CA LEU A 116 -0.70 -7.07 -1.18
C LEU A 116 -1.92 -7.68 -1.86
N TYR A 117 -1.78 -8.15 -3.10
CA TYR A 117 -2.86 -8.83 -3.82
C TYR A 117 -3.32 -10.11 -3.11
N GLU A 118 -2.39 -10.88 -2.52
CA GLU A 118 -2.70 -12.11 -1.80
C GLU A 118 -3.28 -11.85 -0.40
N SER A 119 -2.81 -10.79 0.29
CA SER A 119 -3.10 -10.56 1.70
C SER A 119 -4.18 -9.51 2.01
N ALA A 120 -4.45 -8.57 1.09
CA ALA A 120 -5.39 -7.46 1.31
C ALA A 120 -6.79 -7.73 0.77
N SER A 121 -7.77 -6.96 1.26
CA SER A 121 -9.13 -7.01 0.72
C SER A 121 -9.23 -6.29 -0.64
N GLN A 122 -10.20 -6.68 -1.47
CA GLN A 122 -10.40 -6.05 -2.78
C GLN A 122 -10.75 -4.55 -2.69
N GLN A 123 -11.43 -4.13 -1.63
CA GLN A 123 -11.73 -2.71 -1.38
C GLN A 123 -10.46 -1.92 -1.07
N PHE A 124 -9.55 -2.50 -0.29
CA PHE A 124 -8.25 -1.91 -0.01
C PHE A 124 -7.41 -1.79 -1.28
N LEU A 125 -7.31 -2.87 -2.08
CA LEU A 125 -6.59 -2.88 -3.35
C LEU A 125 -7.13 -1.83 -4.32
N SER A 126 -8.46 -1.72 -4.45
CA SER A 126 -9.11 -0.71 -5.30
C SER A 126 -8.72 0.71 -4.89
N SER A 127 -8.68 0.98 -3.58
CA SER A 127 -8.27 2.28 -3.03
C SER A 127 -6.79 2.58 -3.33
N VAL A 128 -5.91 1.60 -3.19
CA VAL A 128 -4.48 1.73 -3.52
C VAL A 128 -4.30 2.01 -5.01
N ILE A 129 -5.03 1.32 -5.89
CA ILE A 129 -4.99 1.54 -7.34
C ILE A 129 -5.43 2.97 -7.70
N GLN A 130 -6.53 3.46 -7.13
CA GLN A 130 -7.00 4.82 -7.37
C GLN A 130 -5.98 5.87 -6.94
N ASN A 131 -5.32 5.67 -5.80
CA ASN A 131 -4.26 6.55 -5.32
C ASN A 131 -3.06 6.55 -6.27
N LEU A 132 -2.63 5.38 -6.76
CA LEU A 132 -1.52 5.27 -7.72
C LEU A 132 -1.85 5.92 -9.07
N GLN A 133 -3.11 5.84 -9.53
CA GLN A 133 -3.58 6.49 -10.76
C GLN A 133 -3.60 8.02 -10.63
N THR A 134 -4.04 8.54 -9.48
CA THR A 134 -4.09 9.99 -9.19
C THR A 134 -2.69 10.61 -9.15
N VAL A 135 -1.68 9.85 -8.76
CA VAL A 135 -0.28 10.29 -8.76
C VAL A 135 0.32 10.33 -10.19
N GLY A 136 -0.14 9.45 -11.09
CA GLY A 136 0.36 9.36 -12.47
C GLY A 136 -0.30 10.34 -13.45
N ASN A 137 -1.48 10.88 -13.10
CA ASN A 137 -2.24 11.80 -13.93
C ASN A 137 -2.91 12.85 -13.03
N PRO A 138 -2.62 14.16 -13.17
CA PRO A 138 -3.42 15.17 -12.50
C PRO A 138 -4.83 15.10 -13.08
N ILE A 139 -5.75 14.45 -12.37
CA ILE A 139 -7.16 14.45 -12.75
C ILE A 139 -7.61 15.90 -12.64
N ALA A 140 -7.99 16.47 -13.78
CA ALA A 140 -8.69 17.74 -13.86
C ALA A 140 -9.83 17.70 -12.83
N SER A 141 -9.78 18.64 -11.90
CA SER A 141 -10.88 18.95 -10.97
C SER A 141 -12.20 18.94 -11.73
N VAL A 142 -13.08 17.99 -11.42
CA VAL A 142 -14.50 18.13 -11.75
C VAL A 142 -15.10 19.05 -10.68
N PRO A 143 -15.59 20.26 -11.03
CA PRO A 143 -16.39 21.05 -10.11
C PRO A 143 -17.76 20.39 -10.01
N GLY A 144 -18.22 20.16 -8.79
CA GLY A 144 -19.51 19.53 -8.53
C GLY A 144 -20.70 20.33 -9.05
N SER A 145 -21.85 19.68 -9.14
CA SER A 145 -23.12 20.36 -8.88
C SER A 145 -24.18 19.37 -8.40
N THR A 146 -24.70 19.65 -7.21
CA THR A 146 -25.91 19.10 -6.63
C THR A 146 -27.12 19.76 -7.31
N ASN A 147 -28.15 18.99 -7.70
CA ASN A 147 -29.58 19.24 -7.42
C ASN A 147 -30.57 18.64 -8.45
N THR A 148 -31.53 17.89 -7.90
CA THR A 148 -32.97 17.82 -8.18
C THR A 148 -33.54 18.34 -9.52
N GLY A 149 -34.26 17.43 -10.21
CA GLY A 149 -35.63 17.67 -10.67
C GLY A 149 -35.89 18.39 -12.00
N THR A 150 -36.94 17.89 -12.67
CA THR A 150 -37.77 18.49 -13.75
C THR A 150 -37.42 18.21 -15.22
N VAL A 151 -38.48 17.81 -15.92
CA VAL A 151 -38.66 17.38 -17.32
C VAL A 151 -38.90 18.55 -18.28
N ALA A 152 -38.57 18.31 -19.57
CA ALA A 152 -38.93 18.96 -20.84
C ALA A 152 -37.64 19.24 -21.64
N GLY A 153 -37.41 18.80 -22.87
CA GLY A 153 -38.31 18.41 -23.96
C GLY A 153 -38.05 19.34 -25.14
N SER A 154 -37.29 18.90 -26.15
CA SER A 154 -37.42 19.31 -27.56
C SER A 154 -36.32 18.67 -28.42
N GLU A 155 -36.79 17.98 -29.45
CA GLU A 155 -36.07 17.37 -30.56
C GLU A 155 -35.40 18.43 -31.47
N ILE A 156 -34.35 18.04 -32.21
CA ILE A 156 -34.29 18.08 -33.69
C ILE A 156 -32.98 17.38 -34.14
N ASP A 157 -33.24 16.26 -34.80
CA ASP A 157 -32.58 15.56 -35.90
C ASP A 157 -31.44 16.25 -36.69
N SER A 158 -30.39 15.49 -36.99
CA SER A 158 -29.67 15.49 -38.27
C SER A 158 -28.75 14.27 -38.37
N ASP A 159 -29.33 13.24 -38.97
CA ASP A 159 -28.79 12.15 -39.79
C ASP A 159 -27.40 12.38 -40.43
N SER A 160 -26.48 11.40 -40.31
CA SER A 160 -25.65 10.92 -41.43
C SER A 160 -24.81 9.66 -41.07
N MET A 161 -24.86 8.69 -41.96
CA MET A 161 -24.52 7.27 -41.86
C MET A 161 -23.07 6.92 -42.31
N GLU A 162 -22.49 5.92 -41.63
CA GLU A 162 -21.48 4.88 -41.98
C GLU A 162 -20.44 5.05 -43.10
N THR A 163 -19.18 4.62 -42.85
CA THR A 163 -18.60 3.36 -43.36
C THR A 163 -17.11 3.19 -43.01
N GLU A 164 -16.72 1.95 -42.74
CA GLU A 164 -15.36 1.45 -42.51
C GLU A 164 -14.51 1.50 -43.79
N GLU A 165 -13.18 1.64 -43.68
CA GLU A 165 -12.24 0.81 -44.44
C GLU A 165 -10.85 0.75 -43.78
N LYS A 166 -10.28 -0.43 -43.93
CA LYS A 166 -9.06 -1.01 -43.37
C LYS A 166 -7.93 -0.86 -44.39
N THR A 167 -6.73 -0.44 -43.98
CA THR A 167 -5.51 -0.73 -44.75
C THR A 167 -4.32 -1.00 -43.84
N ASP A 168 -3.84 -2.24 -43.98
CA ASP A 168 -2.55 -2.76 -43.54
C ASP A 168 -1.38 -1.95 -44.12
N SER A 169 -0.37 -1.66 -43.30
CA SER A 169 1.02 -1.65 -43.79
C SER A 169 1.98 -2.04 -42.67
N ALA A 170 2.73 -3.09 -42.93
CA ALA A 170 3.59 -3.81 -42.01
C ALA A 170 5.05 -3.27 -42.02
N LEU A 171 5.65 -3.33 -40.82
CA LEU A 171 7.06 -3.50 -40.48
C LEU A 171 8.13 -2.53 -41.05
N SER A 172 8.76 -1.79 -40.14
CA SER A 172 10.23 -1.77 -40.02
C SER A 172 10.65 -1.46 -38.57
N GLY A 173 11.37 -2.39 -37.97
CA GLY A 173 11.73 -2.36 -36.55
C GLY A 173 12.96 -1.51 -36.21
N ARG A 174 12.96 -1.01 -34.97
CA ARG A 174 14.15 -0.83 -34.11
C ARG A 174 13.69 -0.56 -32.67
N THR A 175 13.89 -1.54 -31.79
CA THR A 175 14.25 -1.30 -30.38
C THR A 175 15.75 -1.62 -30.24
N PRO A 176 16.45 -1.35 -29.12
CA PRO A 176 16.00 -0.82 -27.83
C PRO A 176 16.96 0.25 -27.22
N ASP A 177 16.45 1.34 -26.65
CA ASP A 177 16.97 1.90 -25.37
C ASP A 177 16.14 3.12 -24.96
N ALA A 178 15.18 2.92 -24.07
CA ALA A 178 14.58 4.00 -23.31
C ALA A 178 14.25 3.42 -21.95
N SER A 179 14.85 3.96 -20.89
CA SER A 179 14.52 3.61 -19.52
C SER A 179 12.99 3.65 -19.39
N PRO A 180 12.32 2.60 -18.88
CA PRO A 180 10.87 2.59 -18.85
C PRO A 180 10.42 3.78 -18.00
N GLU A 181 9.62 4.67 -18.60
CA GLU A 181 9.14 5.86 -17.92
C GLU A 181 8.46 5.45 -16.60
N PRO A 182 8.54 6.28 -15.54
CA PRO A 182 7.92 5.96 -14.26
C PRO A 182 6.41 5.62 -14.40
N LYS A 183 5.76 6.13 -15.46
CA LYS A 183 4.37 5.83 -15.81
C LYS A 183 4.14 4.38 -16.21
N ASP A 184 5.00 3.79 -17.04
CA ASP A 184 4.89 2.38 -17.47
C ASP A 184 5.03 1.41 -16.29
N LYS A 185 5.88 1.78 -15.33
CA LYS A 185 6.13 0.97 -14.13
C LYS A 185 4.94 1.03 -13.18
N THR A 186 4.34 2.22 -13.00
CA THR A 186 3.08 2.37 -12.25
C THR A 186 1.94 1.59 -12.90
N LEU A 187 1.83 1.58 -14.23
CA LEU A 187 0.83 0.78 -14.94
C LEU A 187 1.00 -0.73 -14.68
N LYS A 188 2.25 -1.23 -14.69
CA LYS A 188 2.53 -2.63 -14.34
C LYS A 188 2.13 -2.97 -12.90
N MET A 189 2.37 -2.07 -11.95
CA MET A 189 1.94 -2.25 -10.56
C MET A 189 0.41 -2.31 -10.45
N ILE A 190 -0.29 -1.43 -11.16
CA ILE A 190 -1.75 -1.46 -11.24
C ILE A 190 -2.26 -2.78 -11.82
N LYS A 191 -1.61 -3.30 -12.88
CA LYS A 191 -1.97 -4.60 -13.49
C LYS A 191 -1.74 -5.79 -12.54
N ILE A 192 -0.74 -5.72 -11.66
CA ILE A 192 -0.51 -6.74 -10.63
C ILE A 192 -1.61 -6.66 -9.57
N LEU A 193 -1.92 -5.46 -9.08
CA LEU A 193 -2.92 -5.22 -8.05
C LEU A 193 -4.35 -5.52 -8.51
N SER A 194 -4.65 -5.39 -9.81
CA SER A 194 -5.95 -5.75 -10.39
C SER A 194 -6.13 -7.27 -10.57
N GLY A 195 -5.08 -8.06 -10.37
CA GLY A 195 -5.11 -9.52 -10.49
C GLY A 195 -4.99 -10.06 -11.91
N GLU A 196 -4.96 -9.20 -12.94
CA GLU A 196 -4.85 -9.65 -14.34
C GLU A 196 -3.60 -10.50 -14.58
N MET A 197 -2.45 -10.11 -14.01
CA MET A 197 -1.21 -10.91 -14.13
C MET A 197 -1.17 -12.11 -13.18
N ALA A 198 -1.83 -12.05 -12.02
CA ALA A 198 -1.84 -13.16 -11.07
C ALA A 198 -2.70 -14.34 -11.59
N ILE A 199 -3.80 -14.01 -12.28
CA ILE A 199 -4.70 -14.98 -12.94
C ILE A 199 -4.03 -15.59 -14.17
N GLU A 200 -3.35 -14.79 -15.02
CA GLU A 200 -2.60 -15.29 -16.18
C GLU A 200 -1.45 -16.23 -15.80
N LEU A 201 -0.88 -16.13 -14.59
CA LEU A 201 0.22 -17.00 -14.14
C LEU A 201 -0.25 -18.37 -13.61
N HIS A 202 -1.53 -18.50 -13.25
CA HIS A 202 -2.12 -19.71 -12.67
C HIS A 202 -3.00 -20.49 -13.67
N LEU A 203 -3.13 -19.99 -14.90
CA LEU A 203 -3.87 -20.63 -16.00
C LEU A 203 -2.90 -21.22 -17.03
#